data_AF-A0A3N9N6D3-F1
#
_entry.id   AF-A0A3N9N6D3-F1
#
_cell.length_a   1.000
_cell.length_b   1.000
_cell.length_c   1.000
_cell.angle_alpha   90.00
_cell.angle_beta   90.00
_cell.angle_gamma   90.00
#
_symmetry.space_group_name_H-M   'P 1'
#
loop_
_entity.id
_entity.type
_entity.pdbx_description
1 polymer ?
#
loop_
_entity_poly.entity_id
_entity_poly.type
_entity_poly.pdbx_seq_one_letter_code
_entity_poly.pdbx_strand_id
1 'polypeptide(L)'
;GIQNFPEGLAVSMPLRREGISRIKSFFYGQLSAVVEPIAGVLGAAAVLFSRPLLPYALSFAAGAMIFVVVEEVVPESQRQGNTDLATMGAMLGFTVMMTLDVAFG
;
A
#
# COMPACT_ATOMS: atom_id res chain seq x y z
N GLY A 1 -1.30 0.11 7.79
CA GLY A 1 -0.96 -0.90 8.82
C GLY A 1 -1.02 -2.30 8.23
N ILE A 2 -2.21 -2.91 8.18
CA ILE A 2 -2.39 -4.27 7.63
C ILE A 2 -1.98 -4.34 6.15
N GLN A 3 -2.21 -3.27 5.36
CA GLN A 3 -1.78 -3.17 3.96
C GLN A 3 -0.26 -3.15 3.75
N ASN A 4 0.51 -2.70 4.75
CA ASN A 4 1.96 -2.53 4.64
C ASN A 4 2.68 -3.89 4.54
N PHE A 5 2.04 -4.95 5.05
CA PHE A 5 2.58 -6.31 4.97
C PHE A 5 2.48 -6.89 3.54
N PRO A 6 1.31 -6.90 2.89
CA PRO A 6 1.20 -7.16 1.45
C PRO A 6 2.08 -6.26 0.59
N GLU A 7 2.21 -4.97 0.93
CA GLU A 7 2.99 -3.99 0.16
C GLU A 7 4.50 -4.25 0.29
N GLY A 8 5.00 -4.55 1.48
CA GLY A 8 6.39 -4.99 1.68
C GLY A 8 6.72 -6.31 0.96
N LEU A 9 5.74 -7.21 0.81
CA LEU A 9 5.87 -8.40 -0.02
C LEU A 9 5.86 -8.06 -1.52
N ALA A 10 5.02 -7.12 -1.94
CA ALA A 10 4.94 -6.63 -3.32
C ALA A 10 6.22 -5.91 -3.76
N VAL A 11 6.95 -5.26 -2.84
CA VAL A 11 8.27 -4.65 -3.13
C VAL A 11 9.40 -5.68 -3.12
N SER A 12 9.35 -6.69 -2.24
CA SER A 12 10.42 -7.69 -2.12
C SER A 12 10.36 -8.83 -3.15
N MET A 13 9.18 -9.15 -3.69
CA MET A 13 8.99 -10.18 -4.74
C MET A 13 9.66 -9.83 -6.09
N PRO A 14 9.51 -8.61 -6.64
CA PRO A 14 10.19 -8.17 -7.86
C PRO A 14 11.71 -8.19 -7.70
N LEU A 15 12.24 -7.64 -6.59
CA LEU A 15 13.68 -7.65 -6.29
C LEU A 15 14.26 -9.07 -6.25
N ARG A 16 13.47 -10.05 -5.79
CA ARG A 16 13.88 -11.46 -5.82
C ARG A 16 13.81 -12.05 -7.23
N ARG A 17 12.85 -11.65 -8.07
CA ARG A 17 12.78 -12.02 -9.49
C ARG A 17 13.96 -11.44 -10.29
N GLU A 18 14.49 -10.30 -9.87
CA GLU A 18 15.72 -9.68 -10.42
C GLU A 18 17.03 -10.33 -9.94
N GLY A 19 16.97 -11.40 -9.14
CA GLY A 19 18.14 -12.20 -8.74
C GLY A 19 18.79 -11.80 -7.42
N ILE A 20 18.21 -10.87 -6.66
CA ILE A 20 18.71 -10.48 -5.34
C ILE A 20 18.46 -11.60 -4.31
N SER A 21 19.40 -11.79 -3.38
CA SER A 21 19.31 -12.82 -2.34
C SER A 21 18.10 -12.59 -1.42
N ARG A 22 17.50 -13.70 -0.96
CA ARG A 22 16.25 -13.73 -0.16
C ARG A 22 16.26 -12.76 1.03
N ILE A 23 17.40 -12.68 1.71
CA ILE A 23 17.59 -11.81 2.88
C ILE A 23 17.71 -10.34 2.47
N LYS A 24 18.41 -10.04 1.37
CA LYS A 24 18.54 -8.66 0.87
C LYS A 24 17.20 -8.13 0.38
N SER A 25 16.45 -8.89 -0.42
CA SER A 25 15.11 -8.48 -0.89
C SER A 25 14.16 -8.21 0.28
N PHE A 26 14.22 -9.02 1.34
CA PHE A 26 13.44 -8.80 2.55
C PHE A 26 13.86 -7.55 3.33
N PHE A 27 15.17 -7.29 3.43
CA PHE A 27 15.69 -6.07 4.06
C PHE A 27 15.28 -4.80 3.31
N TYR A 28 15.33 -4.82 1.97
CA TYR A 28 14.87 -3.68 1.16
C TYR A 28 13.35 -3.44 1.31
N GLY A 29 12.54 -4.51 1.34
CA GLY A 29 11.10 -4.40 1.62
C GLY A 29 10.82 -3.77 2.99
N GLN A 30 11.56 -4.15 4.04
CA GLN A 30 11.44 -3.52 5.35
C GLN A 30 11.93 -2.07 5.39
N LEU A 31 13.03 -1.75 4.69
CA LEU A 31 13.53 -0.37 4.63
C LEU A 31 12.51 0.57 3.98
N SER A 32 11.77 0.11 2.96
CA SER A 32 10.64 0.84 2.40
C SER A 32 9.55 1.11 3.45
N ALA A 33 9.21 0.11 4.26
CA ALA A 33 8.20 0.23 5.31
C ALA A 33 8.59 1.19 6.44
N VAL A 34 9.88 1.52 6.63
CA VAL A 34 10.35 2.51 7.62
C VAL A 34 10.07 3.95 7.17
N VAL A 35 9.94 4.19 5.87
CA VAL A 35 9.65 5.54 5.33
C VAL A 35 8.25 6.00 5.75
N GLU A 36 7.29 5.09 5.81
CA GLU A 36 5.91 5.39 6.20
C GLU A 36 5.74 6.00 7.59
N PRO A 37 6.28 5.44 8.70
CA PRO A 37 6.14 6.05 10.02
C PRO A 37 6.85 7.40 10.11
N ILE A 38 7.96 7.60 9.41
CA ILE A 38 8.65 8.90 9.38
C ILE A 38 7.76 9.94 8.69
N ALA A 39 7.23 9.62 7.50
CA ALA A 39 6.32 10.50 6.77
C ALA A 39 5.01 10.73 7.55
N GLY A 40 4.49 9.70 8.22
CA GLY A 40 3.29 9.78 9.06
C GLY A 40 3.46 10.71 10.26
N VAL A 41 4.59 10.66 10.95
CA VAL A 41 4.89 11.58 12.06
C VAL A 41 5.06 13.01 11.57
N LEU A 42 5.75 13.21 10.44
CA LEU A 42 5.89 14.55 9.84
C LEU A 42 4.54 15.11 9.36
N GLY A 43 3.71 14.28 8.73
CA GLY A 43 2.35 14.64 8.32
C GLY A 43 1.46 14.99 9.52
N ALA A 44 1.50 14.17 10.58
CA ALA A 44 0.78 14.46 11.82
C ALA A 44 1.24 15.77 12.48
N ALA A 45 2.56 16.02 12.51
CA ALA A 45 3.11 17.28 13.01
C ALA A 45 2.66 18.48 12.18
N ALA A 46 2.67 18.39 10.84
CA ALA A 46 2.19 19.45 9.96
C ALA A 46 0.69 19.75 10.14
N VAL A 47 -0.11 18.70 10.35
CA VAL A 47 -1.55 18.80 10.59
C VAL A 47 -1.89 19.55 11.88
N LEU A 48 -1.07 19.43 12.93
CA LEU A 48 -1.29 20.16 14.19
C LEU A 48 -1.31 21.68 14.00
N PHE A 49 -0.56 22.19 13.01
CA PHE A 49 -0.51 23.62 12.68
C PHE A 49 -1.54 24.06 11.64
N SER A 50 -2.19 23.13 10.93
CA SER A 50 -3.00 23.41 9.74
C SER A 50 -4.30 22.58 9.67
N ARG A 51 -5.09 22.62 10.75
CA ARG A 51 -6.38 21.89 10.85
C ARG A 51 -7.36 22.13 9.69
N PRO A 52 -7.48 23.32 9.08
CA PRO A 52 -8.37 23.51 7.93
C PRO A 52 -7.87 22.82 6.65
N LEU A 53 -6.57 22.50 6.57
CA LEU A 53 -5.96 21.88 5.40
C LEU A 53 -6.12 20.35 5.39
N LEU A 54 -6.40 19.75 6.56
CA LEU A 54 -6.58 18.32 6.76
C LEU A 54 -7.51 17.65 5.74
N PRO A 55 -8.75 18.11 5.51
CA PRO A 55 -9.67 17.45 4.59
C PRO A 55 -9.15 17.48 3.15
N TYR A 56 -8.46 18.55 2.74
CA TYR A 56 -7.85 18.65 1.41
C TYR A 56 -6.66 17.71 1.26
N ALA A 57 -5.81 17.62 2.29
CA ALA A 57 -4.67 16.71 2.31
C ALA A 57 -5.12 15.23 2.30
N LEU A 58 -6.15 14.88 3.08
CA LEU A 58 -6.72 13.52 3.09
C LEU A 58 -7.36 13.18 1.74
N SER A 59 -8.09 14.13 1.13
CA SER A 59 -8.68 13.94 -0.20
C SER A 59 -7.60 13.74 -1.27
N PHE A 60 -6.51 14.50 -1.18
CA PHE A 60 -5.35 14.34 -2.07
C PHE A 60 -4.68 12.98 -1.88
N ALA A 61 -4.44 12.56 -0.64
CA ALA A 61 -3.85 11.25 -0.33
C ALA A 61 -4.73 10.10 -0.83
N ALA A 62 -6.05 10.18 -0.64
CA ALA A 62 -7.00 9.21 -1.17
C ALA A 62 -6.94 9.14 -2.70
N GLY A 63 -6.90 10.29 -3.38
CA GLY A 63 -6.75 10.35 -4.83
C GLY A 63 -5.44 9.74 -5.34
N ALA A 64 -4.32 10.03 -4.66
CA ALA A 64 -3.02 9.45 -5.00
C ALA A 64 -3.02 7.92 -4.88
N MET A 65 -3.62 7.37 -3.82
CA MET A 65 -3.74 5.92 -3.66
C MET A 65 -4.63 5.28 -4.72
N ILE A 66 -5.73 5.92 -5.11
CA ILE A 66 -6.58 5.43 -6.21
C ILE A 66 -5.80 5.39 -7.53
N PHE A 67 -5.03 6.45 -7.84
CA PHE A 67 -4.19 6.51 -9.04
C PHE A 67 -3.19 5.36 -9.09
N VAL A 68 -2.42 5.13 -8.01
CA VAL A 68 -1.43 4.05 -7.92
C VAL A 68 -2.08 2.68 -8.10
N VAL A 69 -3.25 2.46 -7.49
CA VAL A 69 -3.95 1.18 -7.63
C VAL A 69 -4.38 0.93 -9.08
N VAL A 70 -4.95 1.94 -9.74
CA VAL A 70 -5.49 1.80 -11.10
C VAL A 70 -4.38 1.69 -12.15
N GLU A 71 -3.33 2.50 -12.05
CA GLU A 71 -2.26 2.55 -13.05
C GLU A 71 -1.19 1.47 -12.84
N GLU A 72 -0.89 1.10 -11.60
CA GLU A 72 0.21 0.18 -11.30
C GLU A 72 -0.31 -1.18 -10.82
N VAL A 73 -1.10 -1.21 -9.74
CA VAL A 73 -1.44 -2.46 -9.05
C VAL A 73 -2.34 -3.36 -9.88
N VAL A 74 -3.41 -2.81 -10.47
CA VAL A 74 -4.34 -3.59 -11.30
C VAL A 74 -3.62 -4.15 -12.54
N PRO A 75 -2.94 -3.35 -13.38
CA PRO A 75 -2.22 -3.89 -14.54
C PRO A 75 -1.14 -4.90 -14.18
N GLU A 76 -0.39 -4.66 -13.10
CA GLU A 76 0.69 -5.56 -12.66
C GLU A 76 0.15 -6.91 -12.19
N SER A 77 -0.98 -6.91 -11.46
CA SER A 77 -1.64 -8.15 -11.01
C SER A 77 -2.12 -9.02 -12.18
N GLN A 78 -2.45 -8.38 -13.30
CA GLN A 78 -3.00 -8.99 -14.50
C GLN A 78 -1.91 -9.48 -15.48
N ARG A 79 -0.67 -8.97 -15.33
CA ARG A 79 0.45 -9.17 -16.28
C ARG A 79 0.88 -10.63 -16.48
N GLN A 80 0.49 -11.54 -15.59
CA GLN A 80 0.81 -12.98 -15.65
C GLN A 80 -0.35 -13.85 -16.18
N GLY A 81 -1.42 -13.24 -16.70
CA GLY A 81 -2.55 -13.95 -17.31
C GLY A 81 -3.55 -14.56 -16.32
N ASN A 82 -3.41 -14.30 -15.03
CA ASN A 82 -4.26 -14.83 -13.96
C ASN A 82 -5.37 -13.85 -13.56
N THR A 83 -6.17 -13.41 -14.53
CA THR A 83 -7.14 -12.32 -14.35
C THR A 83 -8.21 -12.60 -13.31
N ASP A 84 -8.77 -13.81 -13.33
CA ASP A 84 -9.81 -14.22 -12.40
C ASP A 84 -9.28 -14.33 -10.97
N LEU A 85 -8.06 -14.85 -10.81
CA LEU A 85 -7.38 -15.00 -9.53
C LEU A 85 -7.03 -13.64 -8.90
N ALA A 86 -6.53 -12.71 -9.71
CA ALA A 86 -6.25 -11.35 -9.28
C ALA A 86 -7.53 -10.60 -8.87
N THR A 87 -8.61 -10.75 -9.63
CA THR A 87 -9.91 -10.14 -9.32
C THR A 87 -10.51 -10.72 -8.05
N MET A 88 -10.43 -12.05 -7.87
CA MET A 88 -10.91 -12.72 -6.66
C MET A 88 -10.10 -12.32 -5.42
N GLY A 89 -8.77 -12.17 -5.56
CA GLY A 89 -7.90 -11.64 -4.50
C GLY A 89 -8.24 -10.21 -4.12
N ALA A 90 -8.52 -9.35 -5.11
CA ALA A 90 -8.96 -7.97 -4.88
C ALA A 90 -10.31 -7.91 -4.14
N MET A 91 -11.30 -8.72 -4.57
CA MET A 91 -12.60 -8.80 -3.90
C MET A 91 -12.47 -9.28 -2.45
N LEU A 92 -11.68 -10.33 -2.19
CA LEU A 92 -11.41 -10.82 -0.83
C LEU A 92 -10.73 -9.75 0.04
N GLY A 93 -9.68 -9.10 -0.48
CA GLY A 93 -8.96 -8.05 0.22
C GLY A 93 -9.88 -6.87 0.56
N PHE A 94 -10.74 -6.46 -0.38
CA PHE A 94 -11.73 -5.42 -0.17
C PHE A 94 -12.75 -5.81 0.91
N THR A 95 -13.31 -7.02 0.85
CA THR A 95 -14.26 -7.51 1.87
C THR A 95 -13.63 -7.56 3.26
N VAL A 96 -12.40 -8.05 3.37
CA VAL A 96 -11.67 -8.08 4.66
C VAL A 96 -11.47 -6.66 5.18
N MET A 97 -11.02 -5.72 4.33
CA MET A 97 -10.83 -4.33 4.75
C MET A 97 -12.13 -3.68 5.19
N MET A 98 -13.22 -3.83 4.43
CA MET A 98 -14.53 -3.29 4.81
C MET A 98 -15.07 -3.89 6.11
N THR A 99 -14.83 -5.19 6.33
CA THR A 99 -15.22 -5.85 7.59
C THR A 99 -14.42 -5.28 8.76
N LEU A 100 -13.11 -5.06 8.57
CA LEU A 100 -12.24 -4.46 9.59
C LEU A 100 -12.63 -3.01 9.87
N ASP A 101 -12.96 -2.23 8.83
CA ASP A 101 -13.42 -0.85 8.96
C ASP A 101 -14.73 -0.76 9.77
N VAL A 102 -15.70 -1.61 9.49
CA VAL A 102 -16.96 -1.64 10.26
C VAL A 102 -16.78 -2.18 11.69
N ALA A 103 -15.84 -3.10 11.90
CA ALA A 103 -15.61 -3.71 13.21
C ALA A 103 -14.74 -2.86 14.15
N PHE A 104 -13.83 -2.04 13.60
CA PHE A 104 -12.85 -1.25 14.35
C PHE A 104 -12.94 0.27 14.13
N GLY A 105 -13.76 0.72 13.18
CA GLY A 105 -14.14 2.12 12.96
C GLY A 105 -15.29 2.57 13.83
#